data_AF-L1KXR5-F1
#
_entry.id   AF-L1KXR5-F1
#
_cell.length_a   1.000
_cell.length_b   1.000
_cell.length_c   1.000
_cell.angle_alpha   90.00
_cell.angle_beta   90.00
_cell.angle_gamma   90.00
#
_symmetry.space_group_name_H-M   'P 1'
#
loop_
_entity.id
_entity.type
_entity.pdbx_description
1 polymer ?
#
loop_
_entity_poly.entity_id
_entity_poly.type
_entity_poly.pdbx_seq_one_letter_code
_entity_poly.pdbx_strand_id
1 'polypeptide(L)'
;MSEDLDGVLADPVRLLAADRAVVREHIAATDGGDDVGREVFLQAEAIFGGGEVTPAEFASWLHFAAKATGHEEYAERIAAAEPGMPWRTVWAWWRPANWFPAHPSLNGDYFQVHRRLYEGRQLIEVVDDQRGPLWLDAETGRRVRVRDEQALTEARLSPEALDAPELNTWDLMAPESWEGAVAFAAEGGRIRHLVENQHGIAVLETDAEVLRDWPSGEGIDSTSAEEPPPGPEPTHRRPTGPLTAARVDDAFGERHVIRIPESDLPEGLEHPGSRRHLRDTGLPMWWTCHGGQYETHKPDAMRPPVDGALSENGLPTDVTAPDLIAFGSCDYGDLYLHRHNGSVHIWSRLDGATNQTLVPLAPDLDAFTRTLEAVYRYSNACWHPYPVEGDQEDVAQLFLDELNELAPGVFDPNTPSGTIWSWLYAGITELGVDGF
;
A
#
# COMPACT_ATOMS: atom_id res chain seq x y z
N MET A 1 -27.59 8.37 -30.09
CA MET A 1 -26.45 8.96 -29.37
C MET A 1 -25.95 8.07 -28.22
N SER A 2 -26.70 7.08 -27.73
CA SER A 2 -26.19 6.13 -26.71
C SER A 2 -25.32 5.01 -27.31
N GLU A 3 -25.62 4.48 -28.50
CA GLU A 3 -24.79 3.42 -29.15
C GLU A 3 -23.37 3.85 -29.57
N ASP A 4 -23.05 5.16 -29.56
CA ASP A 4 -21.73 5.68 -29.94
C ASP A 4 -20.76 5.66 -28.74
N LEU A 5 -21.25 5.78 -27.50
CA LEU A 5 -20.39 5.90 -26.31
C LEU A 5 -19.95 4.55 -25.74
N ASP A 6 -20.70 3.47 -25.98
CA ASP A 6 -20.43 2.12 -25.44
C ASP A 6 -19.04 1.57 -25.83
N GLY A 7 -18.43 2.08 -26.90
CA GLY A 7 -17.10 1.69 -27.36
C GLY A 7 -16.02 2.77 -27.19
N VAL A 8 -16.30 3.88 -26.52
CA VAL A 8 -15.33 4.97 -26.32
C VAL A 8 -14.27 4.56 -25.31
N LEU A 9 -14.67 4.00 -24.17
CA LEU A 9 -13.75 3.54 -23.14
C LEU A 9 -12.88 2.37 -23.60
N ALA A 10 -13.40 1.52 -24.49
CA ALA A 10 -12.63 0.40 -25.02
C ALA A 10 -11.57 0.81 -26.05
N ASP A 11 -11.62 2.04 -26.60
CA ASP A 11 -10.75 2.52 -27.68
C ASP A 11 -10.07 3.85 -27.34
N PRO A 12 -8.77 3.82 -26.98
CA PRO A 12 -8.02 5.03 -26.61
C PRO A 12 -8.09 6.16 -27.64
N VAL A 13 -8.17 5.87 -28.94
CA VAL A 13 -8.29 6.92 -29.98
C VAL A 13 -9.61 7.67 -29.84
N ARG A 14 -10.70 6.94 -29.57
CA ARG A 14 -12.02 7.53 -29.39
C ARG A 14 -12.13 8.22 -28.03
N LEU A 15 -11.53 7.65 -26.99
CA LEU A 15 -11.47 8.23 -25.66
C LEU A 15 -10.78 9.60 -25.66
N LEU A 16 -9.62 9.70 -26.30
CA LEU A 16 -8.86 10.96 -26.38
C LEU A 16 -9.52 12.03 -27.24
N ALA A 17 -10.37 11.63 -28.19
CA ALA A 17 -11.17 12.55 -29.00
C ALA A 17 -12.50 12.96 -28.33
N ALA A 18 -12.91 12.25 -27.27
CA ALA A 18 -14.17 12.50 -26.58
C ALA A 18 -14.03 13.63 -25.56
N ASP A 19 -15.13 14.34 -25.32
CA ASP A 19 -15.23 15.28 -24.21
C ASP A 19 -15.28 14.50 -22.89
N ARG A 20 -14.36 14.80 -21.96
CA ARG A 20 -14.27 14.10 -20.67
C ARG A 20 -15.53 14.24 -19.83
N ALA A 21 -16.24 15.36 -19.89
CA ALA A 21 -17.52 15.51 -19.19
C ALA A 21 -18.57 14.54 -19.73
N VAL A 22 -18.63 14.36 -21.05
CA VAL A 22 -19.53 13.38 -21.69
C VAL A 22 -19.16 11.94 -21.31
N VAL A 23 -17.87 11.63 -21.22
CA VAL A 23 -17.39 10.33 -20.75
C VAL A 23 -17.82 10.07 -19.31
N ARG A 24 -17.66 11.04 -18.40
CA ARG A 24 -18.11 10.94 -17.00
C ARG A 24 -19.62 10.70 -16.90
N GLU A 25 -20.42 11.46 -17.65
CA GLU A 25 -21.88 11.29 -17.70
C GLU A 25 -22.26 9.87 -18.17
N HIS A 26 -21.55 9.35 -19.17
CA HIS A 26 -21.75 7.98 -19.65
C HIS A 26 -21.39 6.92 -18.60
N ILE A 27 -20.26 7.08 -17.90
CA ILE A 27 -19.85 6.18 -16.81
C ILE A 27 -20.89 6.21 -15.68
N ALA A 28 -21.39 7.40 -15.32
CA ALA A 28 -22.40 7.55 -14.27
C ALA A 28 -23.77 6.95 -14.65
N ALA A 29 -24.10 6.93 -15.95
CA ALA A 29 -25.35 6.39 -16.47
C ALA A 29 -25.33 4.87 -16.71
N THR A 30 -24.17 4.22 -16.64
CA THR A 30 -24.00 2.79 -16.92
C THR A 30 -23.70 2.01 -15.64
N ASP A 31 -24.49 0.96 -15.38
CA ASP A 31 -24.24 0.05 -14.27
C ASP A 31 -22.89 -0.67 -14.49
N GLY A 32 -22.01 -0.56 -13.49
CA GLY A 32 -20.60 -0.95 -13.52
C GLY A 32 -20.32 -2.36 -14.04
N GLY A 33 -19.75 -2.44 -15.24
CA GLY A 33 -18.96 -3.58 -15.67
C GLY A 33 -17.49 -3.36 -15.37
N ASP A 34 -16.74 -4.44 -15.14
CA ASP A 34 -15.27 -4.47 -15.08
C ASP A 34 -14.69 -4.16 -16.47
N ASP A 35 -14.76 -2.89 -16.88
CA ASP A 35 -14.14 -2.39 -18.11
C ASP A 35 -12.81 -1.69 -17.79
N VAL A 36 -11.75 -2.11 -18.47
CA VAL A 36 -10.40 -1.58 -18.29
C VAL A 36 -10.34 -0.08 -18.61
N GLY A 37 -11.04 0.35 -19.67
CA GLY A 37 -11.06 1.76 -20.07
C GLY A 37 -11.71 2.66 -19.02
N ARG A 38 -12.84 2.22 -18.46
CA ARG A 38 -13.51 2.86 -17.32
C ARG A 38 -12.56 3.02 -16.14
N GLU A 39 -11.91 1.93 -15.73
CA GLU A 39 -10.99 1.94 -14.59
C GLU A 39 -9.82 2.89 -14.80
N VAL A 40 -9.17 2.81 -15.97
CA VAL A 40 -8.02 3.67 -16.31
C VAL A 40 -8.43 5.14 -16.36
N PHE A 41 -9.59 5.46 -16.93
CA PHE A 41 -10.10 6.83 -16.96
C PHE A 41 -10.31 7.40 -15.56
N LEU A 42 -11.02 6.66 -14.69
CA LEU A 42 -11.31 7.11 -13.32
C LEU A 42 -10.04 7.21 -12.48
N GLN A 43 -9.10 6.27 -12.63
CA GLN A 43 -7.82 6.29 -11.92
C GLN A 43 -6.92 7.44 -12.38
N ALA A 44 -6.91 7.78 -13.67
CA ALA A 44 -6.19 8.95 -14.16
C ALA A 44 -6.71 10.21 -13.46
N GLU A 45 -8.02 10.47 -13.53
CA GLU A 45 -8.60 11.67 -12.92
C GLU A 45 -8.51 11.67 -11.38
N ALA A 46 -8.47 10.51 -10.74
CA ALA A 46 -8.22 10.42 -9.29
C ALA A 46 -6.79 10.83 -8.90
N ILE A 47 -5.80 10.67 -9.79
CA ILE A 47 -4.38 10.97 -9.51
C ILE A 47 -4.03 12.42 -9.84
N PHE A 48 -4.37 12.90 -11.05
CA PHE A 48 -4.02 14.28 -11.46
C PHE A 48 -5.15 15.29 -11.25
N GLY A 49 -6.38 14.81 -11.02
CA GLY A 49 -7.55 15.64 -10.81
C GLY A 49 -8.42 15.89 -12.05
N GLY A 50 -9.36 16.84 -11.91
CA GLY A 50 -10.35 17.18 -12.93
C GLY A 50 -9.96 18.32 -13.87
N GLY A 51 -8.75 18.89 -13.74
CA GLY A 51 -8.33 20.11 -14.43
C GLY A 51 -8.21 19.96 -15.94
N GLU A 52 -8.32 21.06 -16.68
CA GLU A 52 -8.28 21.07 -18.15
C GLU A 52 -6.84 20.94 -18.66
N VAL A 53 -6.56 19.82 -19.35
CA VAL A 53 -5.27 19.53 -19.98
C VAL A 53 -5.44 19.25 -21.46
N THR A 54 -4.34 19.32 -22.21
CA THR A 54 -4.34 18.93 -23.64
C THR A 54 -4.62 17.42 -23.79
N PRO A 55 -5.12 16.96 -24.96
CA PRO A 55 -5.28 15.53 -25.22
C PRO A 55 -3.99 14.72 -25.06
N ALA A 56 -2.83 15.30 -25.43
CA ALA A 56 -1.53 14.67 -25.30
C ALA A 56 -1.10 14.47 -23.84
N GLU A 57 -1.34 15.45 -23.00
CA GLU A 57 -1.08 15.34 -21.57
C GLU A 57 -2.07 14.38 -20.89
N PHE A 58 -3.36 14.45 -21.25
CA PHE A 58 -4.34 13.49 -20.74
C PHE A 58 -4.00 12.06 -21.14
N ALA A 59 -3.48 11.82 -22.35
CA ALA A 59 -2.97 10.51 -22.76
C ALA A 59 -1.83 10.02 -21.87
N SER A 60 -0.96 10.94 -21.41
CA SER A 60 0.12 10.60 -20.48
C SER A 60 -0.44 10.12 -19.13
N TRP A 61 -1.49 10.78 -18.63
CA TRP A 61 -2.19 10.38 -17.41
C TRP A 61 -2.96 9.06 -17.54
N LEU A 62 -3.64 8.83 -18.66
CA LEU A 62 -4.25 7.52 -18.96
C LEU A 62 -3.18 6.43 -19.02
N HIS A 63 -2.03 6.71 -19.65
CA HIS A 63 -0.92 5.78 -19.72
C HIS A 63 -0.34 5.47 -18.33
N PHE A 64 -0.19 6.49 -17.48
CA PHE A 64 0.23 6.33 -16.09
C PHE A 64 -0.73 5.46 -15.30
N ALA A 65 -2.03 5.77 -15.34
CA ALA A 65 -3.06 5.02 -14.65
C ALA A 65 -3.12 3.56 -15.12
N ALA A 66 -3.02 3.31 -16.43
CA ALA A 66 -2.97 1.96 -16.98
C ALA A 66 -1.75 1.17 -16.48
N LYS A 67 -0.58 1.81 -16.36
CA LYS A 67 0.63 1.17 -15.82
C LYS A 67 0.52 0.91 -14.32
N ALA A 68 0.00 1.86 -13.54
CA ALA A 68 -0.20 1.71 -12.09
C ALA A 68 -1.21 0.62 -11.73
N THR A 69 -2.23 0.42 -12.58
CA THR A 69 -3.28 -0.61 -12.40
C THR A 69 -2.93 -1.96 -13.05
N GLY A 70 -1.81 -2.06 -13.76
CA GLY A 70 -1.32 -3.30 -14.39
C GLY A 70 -1.92 -3.63 -15.75
N HIS A 71 -2.63 -2.69 -16.40
CA HIS A 71 -3.24 -2.85 -17.72
C HIS A 71 -2.26 -2.54 -18.86
N GLU A 72 -1.18 -3.31 -18.93
CA GLU A 72 -0.07 -3.12 -19.89
C GLU A 72 -0.55 -3.07 -21.35
N GLU A 73 -1.45 -3.95 -21.76
CA GLU A 73 -1.98 -3.97 -23.13
C GLU A 73 -2.77 -2.69 -23.46
N TYR A 74 -3.48 -2.13 -22.48
CA TYR A 74 -4.24 -0.89 -22.68
C TYR A 74 -3.30 0.33 -22.70
N ALA A 75 -2.25 0.34 -21.87
CA ALA A 75 -1.20 1.35 -21.89
C ALA A 75 -0.53 1.44 -23.28
N GLU A 76 -0.15 0.30 -23.88
CA GLU A 76 0.44 0.26 -25.23
C GLU A 76 -0.53 0.81 -26.29
N ARG A 77 -1.83 0.56 -26.15
CA ARG A 77 -2.84 1.11 -27.06
C ARG A 77 -3.01 2.62 -26.90
N ILE A 78 -2.90 3.16 -25.68
CA ILE A 78 -2.86 4.62 -25.45
C ILE A 78 -1.61 5.22 -26.11
N ALA A 79 -0.44 4.59 -25.92
CA ALA A 79 0.80 5.06 -26.52
C ALA A 79 0.80 5.06 -28.05
N ALA A 80 0.10 4.10 -28.67
CA ALA A 80 -0.12 4.07 -30.10
C ALA A 80 -1.14 5.10 -30.58
N ALA A 81 -2.14 5.42 -29.76
CA ALA A 81 -3.19 6.39 -30.09
C ALA A 81 -2.68 7.84 -30.06
N GLU A 82 -1.77 8.15 -29.13
CA GLU A 82 -1.19 9.49 -28.99
C GLU A 82 0.34 9.42 -28.85
N PRO A 83 1.08 9.42 -29.97
CA PRO A 83 2.53 9.37 -29.93
C PRO A 83 3.15 10.66 -29.37
N GLY A 84 2.41 11.78 -29.37
CA GLY A 84 2.85 13.11 -28.94
C GLY A 84 2.71 13.38 -27.44
N MET A 85 2.61 12.34 -26.60
CA MET A 85 2.63 12.49 -25.14
C MET A 85 3.91 13.21 -24.68
N PRO A 86 3.83 14.24 -23.81
CA PRO A 86 5.02 14.91 -23.25
C PRO A 86 5.91 13.96 -22.45
N TRP A 87 5.32 12.94 -21.82
CA TRP A 87 6.04 11.92 -21.08
C TRP A 87 5.30 10.59 -21.13
N ARG A 88 6.03 9.48 -20.94
CA ARG A 88 5.50 8.12 -20.93
C ARG A 88 5.94 7.38 -19.68
N THR A 89 5.03 6.63 -19.08
CA THR A 89 5.35 5.83 -17.90
C THR A 89 6.06 4.55 -18.27
N VAL A 90 7.34 4.41 -17.91
CA VAL A 90 8.09 3.17 -18.13
C VAL A 90 7.55 2.07 -17.20
N TRP A 91 7.40 2.42 -15.93
CA TRP A 91 6.76 1.60 -14.90
C TRP A 91 6.29 2.49 -13.74
N ALA A 92 5.30 2.02 -12.98
CA ALA A 92 4.78 2.70 -11.80
C ALA A 92 4.47 1.69 -10.69
N TRP A 93 5.12 1.86 -9.54
CA TRP A 93 4.78 1.23 -8.27
C TRP A 93 4.02 2.27 -7.45
N TRP A 94 2.78 2.50 -7.86
CA TRP A 94 1.95 3.61 -7.41
C TRP A 94 0.60 3.10 -6.92
N ARG A 95 0.15 3.53 -5.74
CA ARG A 95 -1.13 3.12 -5.15
C ARG A 95 -2.29 3.67 -5.99
N PRO A 96 -3.11 2.83 -6.62
CA PRO A 96 -4.35 3.31 -7.24
C PRO A 96 -5.35 3.74 -6.16
N ALA A 97 -6.18 4.74 -6.47
CA ALA A 97 -7.25 5.18 -5.58
C ALA A 97 -8.22 4.02 -5.31
N ASN A 98 -8.65 3.89 -4.06
CA ASN A 98 -9.53 2.85 -3.52
C ASN A 98 -9.00 1.41 -3.58
N TRP A 99 -7.70 1.20 -3.83
CA TRP A 99 -7.10 -0.15 -3.79
C TRP A 99 -6.42 -0.44 -2.47
N PHE A 100 -5.85 0.59 -1.83
CA PHE A 100 -5.24 0.64 -0.50
C PHE A 100 -3.76 0.19 -0.36
N PRO A 101 -3.24 -0.95 -0.90
CA PRO A 101 -1.82 -1.26 -0.83
C PRO A 101 -0.95 -0.21 -1.53
N ALA A 102 -0.02 0.38 -0.78
CA ALA A 102 1.14 1.09 -1.31
C ALA A 102 2.38 0.20 -1.17
N HIS A 103 2.95 -0.22 -2.30
CA HIS A 103 4.21 -0.93 -2.35
C HIS A 103 5.10 -0.29 -3.43
N PRO A 104 6.25 0.32 -3.06
CA PRO A 104 6.65 0.64 -1.68
C PRO A 104 5.68 1.66 -1.04
N SER A 105 5.60 1.67 0.29
CA SER A 105 4.88 2.72 1.02
C SER A 105 5.90 3.77 1.42
N LEU A 106 5.76 4.98 0.87
CA LEU A 106 6.65 6.11 1.18
C LEU A 106 6.03 6.98 2.29
N ASN A 107 5.77 6.37 3.45
CA ASN A 107 5.12 7.06 4.56
C ASN A 107 6.17 7.60 5.55
N GLY A 108 6.06 8.88 5.88
CA GLY A 108 6.87 9.56 6.91
C GLY A 108 8.33 9.76 6.58
N ASP A 109 9.08 10.30 7.53
CA ASP A 109 10.51 10.65 7.34
C ASP A 109 11.46 9.42 7.30
N TYR A 110 10.92 8.20 7.33
CA TYR A 110 11.70 6.97 7.52
C TYR A 110 12.06 6.24 6.21
N PHE A 111 11.54 6.69 5.06
CA PHE A 111 11.93 6.11 3.79
C PHE A 111 13.05 6.92 3.13
N GLN A 112 13.91 6.22 2.41
CA GLN A 112 14.88 6.86 1.53
C GLN A 112 14.93 6.14 0.20
N VAL A 113 14.86 6.91 -0.89
CA VAL A 113 15.02 6.38 -2.23
C VAL A 113 16.42 6.72 -2.73
N HIS A 114 17.17 5.70 -3.07
CA HIS A 114 18.53 5.81 -3.57
C HIS A 114 18.64 5.19 -4.94
N ARG A 115 19.48 5.76 -5.80
CA ARG A 115 19.88 5.08 -7.04
C ARG A 115 21.20 4.36 -6.81
N ARG A 116 21.21 3.07 -7.06
CA ARG A 116 22.36 2.18 -6.86
C ARG A 116 22.78 1.53 -8.17
N LEU A 117 24.05 1.15 -8.27
CA LEU A 117 24.58 0.28 -9.30
C LEU A 117 24.87 -1.09 -8.69
N TYR A 118 24.39 -2.13 -9.36
CA TYR A 118 24.64 -3.52 -9.01
C TYR A 118 24.87 -4.33 -10.29
N GLU A 119 26.03 -4.97 -10.41
CA GLU A 119 26.41 -5.79 -11.58
C GLU A 119 26.23 -5.05 -12.93
N GLY A 120 26.49 -3.73 -12.94
CA GLY A 120 26.36 -2.88 -14.14
C GLY A 120 24.93 -2.44 -14.47
N ARG A 121 23.96 -2.75 -13.61
CA ARG A 121 22.56 -2.31 -13.73
C ARG A 121 22.27 -1.22 -12.72
N GLN A 122 21.46 -0.24 -13.13
CA GLN A 122 20.94 0.76 -12.21
C GLN A 122 19.68 0.22 -11.52
N LEU A 123 19.68 0.30 -10.19
CA LEU A 123 18.58 -0.08 -9.33
C LEU A 123 18.05 1.16 -8.60
N ILE A 124 16.76 1.17 -8.33
CA ILE A 124 16.10 2.05 -7.37
C ILE A 124 16.00 1.26 -6.07
N GLU A 125 16.75 1.70 -5.05
CA GLU A 125 16.70 1.17 -3.70
C GLU A 125 15.71 2.01 -2.90
N VAL A 126 14.70 1.38 -2.32
CA VAL A 126 13.80 2.01 -1.36
C VAL A 126 14.09 1.39 -0.01
N VAL A 127 14.66 2.19 0.88
CA VAL A 127 14.95 1.79 2.25
C VAL A 127 13.68 1.97 3.06
N ASP A 128 13.22 0.86 3.63
CA ASP A 128 12.13 0.81 4.60
C ASP A 128 12.70 0.14 5.86
N ASP A 129 12.85 0.91 6.94
CA ASP A 129 13.42 0.44 8.20
C ASP A 129 12.65 -0.76 8.80
N GLN A 130 11.40 -0.96 8.39
CA GLN A 130 10.53 -2.03 8.91
C GLN A 130 10.62 -3.32 8.08
N ARG A 131 10.69 -3.20 6.75
CA ARG A 131 10.63 -4.34 5.81
C ARG A 131 11.98 -4.71 5.20
N GLY A 132 12.98 -3.88 5.46
CA GLY A 132 14.26 -3.92 4.77
C GLY A 132 14.20 -3.30 3.37
N PRO A 133 15.35 -3.16 2.72
CA PRO A 133 15.44 -2.51 1.42
C PRO A 133 14.71 -3.28 0.32
N LEU A 134 13.96 -2.55 -0.50
CA LEU A 134 13.39 -3.01 -1.77
C LEU A 134 14.26 -2.51 -2.92
N TRP A 135 14.73 -3.41 -3.78
CA TRP A 135 15.45 -3.02 -4.99
C TRP A 135 14.61 -3.28 -6.24
N LEU A 136 14.43 -2.24 -7.04
CA LEU A 136 13.73 -2.29 -8.32
C LEU A 136 14.72 -2.00 -9.45
N ASP A 137 14.65 -2.78 -10.52
CA ASP A 137 15.40 -2.49 -11.73
C ASP A 137 14.90 -1.18 -12.36
N ALA A 138 15.78 -0.19 -12.56
CA ALA A 138 15.37 1.14 -13.02
C ALA A 138 14.78 1.13 -14.44
N GLU A 139 15.10 0.11 -15.25
CA GLU A 139 14.58 -0.05 -16.61
C GLU A 139 13.17 -0.66 -16.64
N THR A 140 12.88 -1.57 -15.73
CA THR A 140 11.69 -2.44 -15.82
C THR A 140 10.75 -2.36 -14.62
N GLY A 141 11.19 -1.75 -13.52
CA GLY A 141 10.46 -1.72 -12.24
C GLY A 141 10.35 -3.08 -11.59
N ARG A 142 11.04 -4.12 -12.07
CA ARG A 142 10.96 -5.47 -11.49
C ARG A 142 11.80 -5.57 -10.23
N ARG A 143 11.30 -6.26 -9.21
CA ARG A 143 12.07 -6.57 -7.99
C ARG A 143 13.35 -7.34 -8.34
N VAL A 144 14.48 -6.88 -7.82
CA VAL A 144 15.79 -7.52 -7.97
C VAL A 144 16.27 -8.05 -6.64
N ARG A 145 16.69 -9.32 -6.61
CA ARG A 145 17.33 -9.91 -5.43
C ARG A 145 18.81 -9.56 -5.43
N VAL A 146 19.22 -8.64 -4.56
CA VAL A 146 20.63 -8.34 -4.30
C VAL A 146 21.20 -9.42 -3.37
N ARG A 147 22.33 -10.02 -3.76
CA ARG A 147 22.97 -11.11 -2.97
C ARG A 147 23.99 -10.58 -1.98
N ASP A 148 24.70 -9.53 -2.37
CA ASP A 148 25.71 -8.86 -1.58
C ASP A 148 25.44 -7.35 -1.60
N GLU A 149 24.82 -6.87 -0.53
CA GLU A 149 24.47 -5.45 -0.37
C GLU A 149 25.72 -4.56 -0.30
N GLN A 150 26.89 -5.11 0.06
CA GLN A 150 28.16 -4.36 0.07
C GLN A 150 28.70 -4.09 -1.34
N ALA A 151 28.22 -4.82 -2.34
CA ALA A 151 28.56 -4.59 -3.74
C ALA A 151 27.77 -3.43 -4.37
N LEU A 152 26.74 -2.90 -3.68
CA LEU A 152 26.00 -1.73 -4.13
C LEU A 152 26.87 -0.48 -4.03
N THR A 153 26.89 0.31 -5.10
CA THR A 153 27.52 1.63 -5.12
C THR A 153 26.51 2.68 -5.56
N GLU A 154 26.67 3.94 -5.16
CA GLU A 154 25.83 5.03 -5.67
C GLU A 154 25.90 5.17 -7.19
N ALA A 155 24.72 5.25 -7.82
CA ALA A 155 24.62 5.58 -9.23
C ALA A 155 24.84 7.09 -9.40
N ARG A 156 26.01 7.48 -9.89
CA ARG A 156 26.31 8.87 -10.20
C ARG A 156 25.50 9.33 -11.41
N LEU A 157 25.02 10.57 -11.35
CA LEU A 157 24.43 11.24 -12.51
C LEU A 157 25.45 11.29 -13.65
N SER A 158 25.02 10.90 -14.84
CA SER A 158 25.79 11.15 -16.05
C SER A 158 25.75 12.65 -16.40
N PRO A 159 26.71 13.17 -17.18
CA PRO A 159 26.65 14.54 -17.68
C PRO A 159 25.33 14.85 -18.41
N GLU A 160 24.84 13.91 -19.21
CA GLU A 160 23.57 14.06 -19.93
C GLU A 160 22.38 14.23 -19.00
N ALA A 161 22.37 13.54 -17.85
CA ALA A 161 21.32 13.69 -16.85
C ALA A 161 21.43 15.00 -16.06
N LEU A 162 22.64 15.54 -15.88
CA LEU A 162 22.86 16.84 -15.24
C LEU A 162 22.44 18.00 -16.12
N ASP A 163 22.59 17.85 -17.44
CA ASP A 163 22.22 18.86 -18.44
C ASP A 163 20.75 18.73 -18.89
N ALA A 164 20.06 17.66 -18.48
CA ALA A 164 18.66 17.44 -18.81
C ALA A 164 17.77 18.47 -18.09
N PRO A 165 16.75 19.04 -18.76
CA PRO A 165 15.77 19.87 -18.09
C PRO A 165 15.04 19.09 -16.99
N GLU A 166 14.79 19.76 -15.85
CA GLU A 166 13.94 19.21 -14.78
C GLU A 166 12.48 19.12 -15.24
N LEU A 167 11.71 18.19 -14.66
CA LEU A 167 10.31 17.98 -15.06
C LEU A 167 9.44 19.23 -14.80
N ASN A 168 9.73 19.97 -13.73
CA ASN A 168 9.09 21.23 -13.35
C ASN A 168 9.45 22.43 -14.25
N THR A 169 10.25 22.24 -15.30
CA THR A 169 10.52 23.32 -16.26
C THR A 169 9.38 23.48 -17.26
N TRP A 170 8.61 22.41 -17.48
CA TRP A 170 7.45 22.38 -18.35
C TRP A 170 6.19 22.70 -17.56
N ASP A 171 5.26 23.35 -18.25
CA ASP A 171 3.89 23.56 -17.77
C ASP A 171 3.15 22.22 -17.84
N LEU A 172 2.98 21.58 -16.70
CA LEU A 172 2.35 20.27 -16.54
C LEU A 172 1.41 20.30 -15.34
N MET A 173 0.25 19.69 -15.50
CA MET A 173 -0.72 19.49 -14.43
C MET A 173 -0.43 18.16 -13.74
N ALA A 174 0.15 18.21 -12.54
CA ALA A 174 0.59 17.02 -11.80
C ALA A 174 0.62 17.27 -10.28
N PRO A 175 0.60 16.24 -9.43
CA PRO A 175 0.79 16.40 -7.99
C PRO A 175 2.12 17.11 -7.67
N GLU A 176 2.11 18.02 -6.69
CA GLU A 176 3.26 18.89 -6.31
C GLU A 176 4.59 18.13 -6.18
N SER A 177 4.57 16.92 -5.60
CA SER A 177 5.74 16.04 -5.47
C SER A 177 6.52 15.76 -6.77
N TRP A 178 5.88 15.90 -7.94
CA TRP A 178 6.54 15.69 -9.24
C TRP A 178 7.58 16.78 -9.53
N GLU A 179 7.53 17.92 -8.84
CA GLU A 179 8.58 18.94 -8.94
C GLU A 179 9.96 18.41 -8.54
N GLY A 180 10.02 17.46 -7.60
CA GLY A 180 11.25 16.85 -7.12
C GLY A 180 11.81 15.73 -8.00
N ALA A 181 11.23 15.49 -9.18
CA ALA A 181 11.58 14.34 -10.00
C ALA A 181 13.04 14.36 -10.48
N VAL A 182 13.78 13.29 -10.21
CA VAL A 182 15.23 13.24 -10.47
C VAL A 182 15.53 12.61 -11.83
N ALA A 183 16.17 13.38 -12.72
CA ALA A 183 16.57 12.90 -14.04
C ALA A 183 17.72 11.86 -13.98
N PHE A 184 17.71 10.88 -14.87
CA PHE A 184 18.83 9.99 -15.17
C PHE A 184 18.85 9.60 -16.65
N ALA A 185 20.04 9.32 -17.17
CA ALA A 185 20.21 8.81 -18.51
C ALA A 185 19.89 7.32 -18.57
N ALA A 186 19.13 6.94 -19.59
CA ALA A 186 18.85 5.55 -19.94
C ALA A 186 19.62 5.17 -21.21
N GLU A 187 19.59 3.87 -21.56
CA GLU A 187 20.23 3.38 -22.77
C GLU A 187 19.68 4.10 -24.03
N GLY A 188 20.59 4.44 -24.95
CA GLY A 188 20.26 5.15 -26.19
C GLY A 188 20.19 6.68 -26.07
N GLY A 189 20.61 7.26 -24.94
CA GLY A 189 20.62 8.71 -24.74
C GLY A 189 19.25 9.30 -24.37
N ARG A 190 18.30 8.44 -23.98
CA ARG A 190 16.98 8.86 -23.49
C ARG A 190 17.09 9.38 -22.06
N ILE A 191 16.24 10.35 -21.73
CA ILE A 191 16.16 10.90 -20.38
C ILE A 191 14.93 10.31 -19.69
N ARG A 192 15.15 9.88 -18.45
CA ARG A 192 14.09 9.41 -17.56
C ARG A 192 14.08 10.17 -16.27
N HIS A 193 12.91 10.26 -15.66
CA HIS A 193 12.68 10.93 -14.40
C HIS A 193 12.15 9.93 -13.39
N LEU A 194 12.83 9.82 -12.25
CA LEU A 194 12.32 9.11 -11.09
C LEU A 194 11.41 10.06 -10.32
N VAL A 195 10.15 9.70 -10.21
CA VAL A 195 9.14 10.42 -9.44
C VAL A 195 8.91 9.68 -8.13
N GLU A 196 8.89 10.45 -7.04
CA GLU A 196 8.67 9.97 -5.68
C GLU A 196 7.52 10.77 -5.07
N ASN A 197 6.55 10.07 -4.48
CA ASN A 197 5.39 10.66 -3.84
C ASN A 197 4.93 9.73 -2.72
N GLN A 198 4.18 10.27 -1.75
CA GLN A 198 3.55 9.49 -0.69
C GLN A 198 2.81 8.23 -1.21
N HIS A 199 2.15 8.30 -2.37
CA HIS A 199 1.42 7.19 -3.00
C HIS A 199 2.32 6.18 -3.72
N GLY A 200 3.61 6.46 -3.92
CA GLY A 200 4.57 5.49 -4.48
C GLY A 200 5.67 6.11 -5.35
N ILE A 201 6.25 5.27 -6.20
CA ILE A 201 7.35 5.65 -7.10
C ILE A 201 7.07 5.26 -8.54
N ALA A 202 7.51 6.09 -9.47
CA ALA A 202 7.37 5.82 -10.90
C ALA A 202 8.60 6.28 -11.68
N VAL A 203 8.82 5.68 -12.84
CA VAL A 203 9.80 6.16 -13.81
C VAL A 203 9.09 6.60 -15.07
N LEU A 204 9.32 7.85 -15.43
CA LEU A 204 8.79 8.49 -16.63
C LEU A 204 9.91 8.66 -17.65
N GLU A 205 9.60 8.55 -18.92
CA GLU A 205 10.50 8.85 -20.04
C GLU A 205 9.92 10.05 -20.80
N THR A 206 10.73 11.08 -20.98
CA THR A 206 10.35 12.32 -21.68
C THR A 206 10.76 12.25 -23.14
N ASP A 207 9.95 12.84 -24.03
CA ASP A 207 10.27 12.95 -25.45
C ASP A 207 10.77 14.37 -25.77
N ALA A 208 12.07 14.50 -26.04
CA ALA A 208 12.70 15.79 -26.31
C ALA A 208 12.21 16.46 -27.61
N GLU A 209 11.65 15.71 -28.57
CA GLU A 209 11.07 16.31 -29.78
C GLU A 209 9.71 16.90 -29.49
N VAL A 210 8.87 16.20 -28.72
CA VAL A 210 7.56 16.69 -28.26
C VAL A 210 7.73 17.91 -27.35
N LEU A 211 8.63 17.81 -26.37
CA LEU A 211 8.82 18.83 -25.34
C LEU A 211 9.47 20.12 -25.87
N ARG A 212 10.06 20.09 -27.07
CA ARG A 212 10.65 21.28 -27.70
C ARG A 212 9.64 22.40 -27.89
N ASP A 213 8.39 22.03 -28.22
CA ASP A 213 7.30 22.96 -28.51
C ASP A 213 6.26 23.01 -27.38
N TRP A 214 6.55 22.36 -26.24
CA TRP A 214 5.66 22.33 -25.08
C TRP A 214 5.76 23.64 -24.27
N PRO A 215 4.66 24.14 -23.68
CA PRO A 215 4.72 25.32 -22.83
C PRO A 215 5.68 25.13 -21.64
N SER A 216 6.40 26.18 -21.29
CA SER A 216 7.49 26.13 -20.31
C SER A 216 7.54 27.39 -19.45
N GLY A 217 8.05 27.26 -18.23
CA GLY A 217 8.33 28.38 -17.33
C GLY A 217 7.25 28.67 -16.29
N GLU A 218 6.11 27.98 -16.33
CA GLU A 218 5.07 28.02 -15.28
C GLU A 218 5.25 26.88 -14.27
N GLY A 219 5.76 25.73 -14.71
CA GLY A 219 6.12 24.59 -13.85
C GLY A 219 4.95 23.65 -13.58
N ILE A 220 5.00 22.94 -12.45
CA ILE A 220 3.93 22.02 -12.08
C ILE A 220 2.75 22.79 -11.49
N ASP A 221 1.57 22.62 -12.06
CA ASP A 221 0.31 23.04 -11.44
C ASP A 221 -0.33 21.85 -10.71
N SER A 222 -0.29 21.91 -9.37
CA SER A 222 -0.87 20.88 -8.50
C SER A 222 -2.34 21.10 -8.15
N THR A 223 -2.91 22.26 -8.49
CA THR A 223 -4.21 22.71 -7.97
C THR A 223 -5.33 21.71 -8.25
N SER A 224 -5.31 21.06 -9.42
CA SER A 224 -6.33 20.08 -9.78
C SER A 224 -6.28 18.81 -8.96
N ALA A 225 -5.10 18.41 -8.49
CA ALA A 225 -4.88 17.17 -7.72
C ALA A 225 -5.25 17.33 -6.23
N GLU A 226 -5.61 18.54 -5.80
CA GLU A 226 -6.02 18.85 -4.42
C GLU A 226 -7.53 18.72 -4.21
N GLU A 227 -8.32 18.61 -5.28
CA GLU A 227 -9.77 18.50 -5.23
C GLU A 227 -10.27 17.18 -5.85
N PRO A 228 -11.37 16.60 -5.35
CA PRO A 228 -11.95 15.40 -5.94
C PRO A 228 -12.38 15.68 -7.39
N PRO A 229 -12.05 14.78 -8.35
CA PRO A 229 -12.49 14.96 -9.72
C PRO A 229 -14.02 14.88 -9.82
N PRO A 230 -14.63 15.59 -10.77
CA PRO A 230 -16.07 15.47 -10.98
C PRO A 230 -16.42 14.09 -11.53
N GLY A 231 -17.53 13.52 -11.06
CA GLY A 231 -18.04 12.24 -11.56
C GLY A 231 -17.96 11.13 -10.53
N PRO A 232 -18.09 9.86 -10.96
CA PRO A 232 -18.05 8.72 -10.07
C PRO A 232 -16.62 8.39 -9.62
N GLU A 233 -16.51 7.77 -8.45
CA GLU A 233 -15.23 7.35 -7.88
C GLU A 233 -14.72 6.04 -8.51
N PRO A 234 -13.39 5.80 -8.51
CA PRO A 234 -12.84 4.49 -8.86
C PRO A 234 -13.38 3.38 -7.94
N THR A 235 -13.56 2.19 -8.51
CA THR A 235 -14.09 1.04 -7.76
C THR A 235 -13.19 0.62 -6.61
N HIS A 236 -13.80 0.36 -5.46
CA HIS A 236 -13.11 -0.16 -4.28
C HIS A 236 -12.62 -1.59 -4.53
N ARG A 237 -11.31 -1.81 -4.40
CA ARG A 237 -10.71 -3.14 -4.45
C ARG A 237 -10.14 -3.49 -3.09
N ARG A 238 -10.71 -4.54 -2.50
CA ARG A 238 -10.16 -5.18 -1.30
C ARG A 238 -9.89 -6.66 -1.57
N PRO A 239 -8.79 -7.21 -1.06
CA PRO A 239 -8.55 -8.65 -1.12
C PRO A 239 -9.69 -9.41 -0.44
N THR A 240 -10.25 -10.40 -1.12
CA THR A 240 -11.27 -11.29 -0.55
C THR A 240 -10.68 -12.68 -0.33
N GLY A 241 -11.09 -13.36 0.74
CA GLY A 241 -10.61 -14.69 1.08
C GLY A 241 -9.52 -14.73 2.16
N PRO A 242 -8.98 -15.94 2.45
CA PRO A 242 -8.05 -16.17 3.55
C PRO A 242 -6.68 -15.55 3.28
N LEU A 243 -5.90 -15.33 4.35
CA LEU A 243 -4.56 -14.80 4.23
C LEU A 243 -3.61 -15.85 3.63
N THR A 244 -2.86 -15.47 2.59
CA THR A 244 -1.87 -16.34 1.94
C THR A 244 -0.47 -16.01 2.40
N ALA A 245 0.45 -16.98 2.33
CA ALA A 245 1.87 -16.75 2.61
C ALA A 245 2.45 -15.58 1.80
N ALA A 246 2.13 -15.52 0.49
CA ALA A 246 2.59 -14.45 -0.39
C ALA A 246 2.10 -13.07 0.06
N ARG A 247 0.84 -12.94 0.48
CA ARG A 247 0.30 -11.66 0.99
C ARG A 247 0.97 -11.23 2.29
N VAL A 248 1.31 -12.17 3.17
CA VAL A 248 2.09 -11.90 4.39
C VAL A 248 3.52 -11.50 4.04
N ASP A 249 4.16 -12.21 3.11
CA ASP A 249 5.52 -11.88 2.65
C ASP A 249 5.58 -10.52 1.96
N ASP A 250 4.56 -10.14 1.21
CA ASP A 250 4.46 -8.81 0.59
C ASP A 250 4.20 -7.70 1.63
N ALA A 251 3.39 -7.97 2.66
CA ALA A 251 3.05 -6.99 3.70
C ALA A 251 4.17 -6.76 4.72
N PHE A 252 4.94 -7.79 5.08
CA PHE A 252 5.93 -7.72 6.16
C PHE A 252 7.37 -8.01 5.70
N GLY A 253 7.56 -8.53 4.48
CA GLY A 253 8.85 -8.98 3.96
C GLY A 253 9.14 -10.44 4.34
N GLU A 254 9.46 -11.28 3.35
CA GLU A 254 9.70 -12.74 3.51
C GLU A 254 10.68 -13.08 4.65
N ARG A 255 11.72 -12.25 4.87
CA ARG A 255 12.73 -12.44 5.92
C ARG A 255 12.23 -12.11 7.33
N HIS A 256 11.13 -11.38 7.43
CA HIS A 256 10.54 -10.88 8.68
C HIS A 256 9.23 -11.62 9.03
N VAL A 257 9.02 -12.81 8.47
CA VAL A 257 7.86 -13.67 8.76
C VAL A 257 8.33 -14.97 9.42
N ILE A 258 7.83 -15.27 10.61
CA ILE A 258 8.08 -16.52 11.32
C ILE A 258 7.12 -17.59 10.82
N ARG A 259 7.67 -18.61 10.17
CA ARG A 259 6.98 -19.86 9.86
C ARG A 259 7.61 -21.01 10.63
N ILE A 260 6.78 -21.81 11.29
CA ILE A 260 7.22 -22.84 12.23
C ILE A 260 6.99 -24.22 11.62
N PRO A 261 8.04 -25.02 11.38
CA PRO A 261 7.90 -26.40 10.92
C PRO A 261 7.01 -27.22 11.86
N GLU A 262 6.32 -28.23 11.33
CA GLU A 262 5.39 -29.08 12.11
C GLU A 262 6.05 -29.69 13.36
N SER A 263 7.34 -30.04 13.28
CA SER A 263 8.12 -30.63 14.39
C SER A 263 8.41 -29.65 15.52
N ASP A 264 8.35 -28.35 15.22
CA ASP A 264 8.81 -27.27 16.09
C ASP A 264 7.62 -26.40 16.56
N LEU A 265 6.39 -26.80 16.20
CA LEU A 265 5.17 -26.13 16.65
C LEU A 265 5.10 -26.14 18.19
N PRO A 266 4.51 -25.11 18.81
CA PRO A 266 4.41 -25.00 20.26
C PRO A 266 3.83 -26.26 20.89
N GLU A 267 4.46 -26.74 21.95
CA GLU A 267 4.04 -27.95 22.65
C GLU A 267 2.60 -27.79 23.17
N GLY A 268 1.74 -28.78 22.91
CA GLY A 268 0.35 -28.76 23.32
C GLY A 268 -0.58 -27.93 22.43
N LEU A 269 -0.10 -27.27 21.37
CA LEU A 269 -0.96 -26.60 20.41
C LEU A 269 -1.79 -27.62 19.62
N GLU A 270 -3.09 -27.70 19.92
CA GLU A 270 -4.00 -28.71 19.36
C GLU A 270 -4.88 -28.17 18.25
N HIS A 271 -5.19 -26.87 18.26
CA HIS A 271 -6.10 -26.25 17.30
C HIS A 271 -5.56 -26.38 15.86
N PRO A 272 -6.25 -27.12 14.95
CA PRO A 272 -5.73 -27.40 13.61
C PRO A 272 -5.52 -26.14 12.76
N GLY A 273 -6.37 -25.12 12.92
CA GLY A 273 -6.25 -23.86 12.20
C GLY A 273 -4.98 -23.10 12.58
N SER A 274 -4.68 -23.00 13.88
CA SER A 274 -3.49 -22.29 14.36
C SER A 274 -2.20 -23.02 13.97
N ARG A 275 -2.19 -24.36 14.04
CA ARG A 275 -1.05 -25.17 13.56
C ARG A 275 -0.76 -24.92 12.08
N ARG A 276 -1.81 -24.93 11.25
CA ARG A 276 -1.70 -24.64 9.81
C ARG A 276 -1.21 -23.22 9.57
N HIS A 277 -1.78 -22.24 10.27
CA HIS A 277 -1.40 -20.84 10.13
C HIS A 277 0.07 -20.63 10.43
N LEU A 278 0.57 -21.12 11.57
CA LEU A 278 1.99 -20.97 11.94
C LEU A 278 2.95 -21.65 10.97
N ARG A 279 2.53 -22.77 10.35
CA ARG A 279 3.37 -23.52 9.41
C ARG A 279 3.37 -22.91 8.01
N ASP A 280 2.19 -22.61 7.48
CA ASP A 280 1.98 -22.30 6.07
C ASP A 280 1.96 -20.79 5.83
N THR A 281 1.31 -20.02 6.69
CA THR A 281 1.10 -18.57 6.52
C THR A 281 2.16 -17.75 7.26
N GLY A 282 2.35 -18.03 8.55
CA GLY A 282 3.30 -17.39 9.44
C GLY A 282 2.75 -16.17 10.20
N LEU A 283 3.59 -15.61 11.08
CA LEU A 283 3.34 -14.36 11.81
C LEU A 283 4.45 -13.35 11.50
N PRO A 284 4.17 -12.03 11.45
CA PRO A 284 5.23 -11.05 11.35
C PRO A 284 6.12 -11.11 12.58
N MET A 285 7.44 -11.13 12.42
CA MET A 285 8.40 -11.08 13.53
C MET A 285 8.15 -9.86 14.41
N TRP A 286 7.85 -8.74 13.76
CA TRP A 286 7.64 -7.44 14.36
C TRP A 286 6.61 -6.66 13.55
N TRP A 287 5.84 -5.82 14.22
CA TRP A 287 4.81 -4.96 13.63
C TRP A 287 4.74 -3.65 14.41
N THR A 288 4.46 -2.55 13.72
CA THR A 288 4.23 -1.26 14.37
C THR A 288 3.15 -0.45 13.66
N CYS A 289 2.49 0.41 14.43
CA CYS A 289 1.54 1.41 13.97
C CYS A 289 1.58 2.62 14.93
N HIS A 290 2.69 3.37 14.93
CA HIS A 290 3.01 4.49 15.83
C HIS A 290 2.72 4.24 17.32
N GLY A 291 1.45 4.32 17.72
CA GLY A 291 0.99 4.08 19.08
C GLY A 291 1.07 2.63 19.53
N GLY A 292 1.27 1.65 18.65
CA GLY A 292 1.36 0.24 19.07
C GLY A 292 2.51 -0.50 18.40
N GLN A 293 3.30 -1.23 19.19
CA GLN A 293 4.29 -2.19 18.69
C GLN A 293 3.91 -3.61 19.10
N TYR A 294 4.16 -4.58 18.22
CA TYR A 294 4.04 -6.01 18.46
C TYR A 294 5.32 -6.74 18.08
N GLU A 295 5.71 -7.74 18.88
CA GLU A 295 6.80 -8.66 18.57
C GLU A 295 6.36 -10.11 18.78
N THR A 296 6.60 -10.98 17.78
CA THR A 296 6.38 -12.42 17.90
C THR A 296 7.53 -13.06 18.65
N HIS A 297 7.23 -13.89 19.65
CA HIS A 297 8.23 -14.69 20.34
C HIS A 297 8.93 -15.67 19.38
N LYS A 298 10.20 -15.98 19.66
CA LYS A 298 10.87 -17.08 18.97
C LYS A 298 10.13 -18.41 19.21
N PRO A 299 10.12 -19.35 18.25
CA PRO A 299 9.36 -20.60 18.38
C PRO A 299 9.64 -21.38 19.67
N ASP A 300 10.89 -21.40 20.13
CA ASP A 300 11.31 -22.08 21.36
C ASP A 300 10.86 -21.38 22.67
N ALA A 301 10.44 -20.12 22.58
CA ALA A 301 9.86 -19.33 23.65
C ALA A 301 8.32 -19.35 23.65
N MET A 302 7.69 -19.91 22.62
CA MET A 302 6.23 -20.07 22.56
C MET A 302 5.79 -21.22 23.48
N ARG A 303 5.44 -20.88 24.73
CA ARG A 303 5.16 -21.86 25.79
C ARG A 303 3.96 -21.42 26.63
N PRO A 304 3.34 -22.36 27.36
CA PRO A 304 2.38 -21.98 28.39
C PRO A 304 2.95 -20.99 29.39
N PRO A 305 2.12 -20.08 29.94
CA PRO A 305 2.55 -19.14 30.98
C PRO A 305 3.10 -19.91 32.18
N VAL A 306 4.14 -19.37 32.82
CA VAL A 306 4.67 -19.92 34.07
C VAL A 306 3.65 -19.76 35.19
N ASP A 307 3.68 -20.67 36.16
CA ASP A 307 2.76 -20.63 37.31
C ASP A 307 2.78 -19.26 37.99
N GLY A 308 1.60 -18.66 38.14
CA GLY A 308 1.42 -17.35 38.77
C GLY A 308 1.72 -16.14 37.87
N ALA A 309 2.07 -16.33 36.59
CA ALA A 309 2.19 -15.22 35.63
C ALA A 309 0.84 -14.54 35.34
N LEU A 310 -0.24 -15.34 35.32
CA LEU A 310 -1.60 -14.88 35.14
C LEU A 310 -2.37 -15.03 36.44
N SER A 311 -3.07 -13.97 36.86
CA SER A 311 -3.93 -14.00 38.03
C SER A 311 -5.25 -14.68 37.68
N GLU A 312 -5.66 -15.68 38.47
CA GLU A 312 -6.94 -16.38 38.30
C GLU A 312 -8.15 -15.43 38.31
N ASN A 313 -8.04 -14.29 39.00
CA ASN A 313 -9.13 -13.29 39.04
C ASN A 313 -9.32 -12.55 37.71
N GLY A 314 -8.30 -12.51 36.86
CA GLY A 314 -8.34 -11.85 35.55
C GLY A 314 -8.64 -12.80 34.38
N LEU A 315 -8.81 -14.10 34.65
CA LEU A 315 -9.15 -15.09 33.65
C LEU A 315 -10.67 -15.27 33.52
N PRO A 316 -11.21 -15.43 32.29
CA PRO A 316 -12.58 -15.90 32.07
C PRO A 316 -12.82 -17.25 32.76
N THR A 317 -14.06 -17.51 33.17
CA THR A 317 -14.41 -18.72 33.95
C THR A 317 -14.14 -20.04 33.20
N ASP A 318 -14.11 -19.99 31.88
CA ASP A 318 -13.90 -21.12 30.97
C ASP A 318 -12.47 -21.23 30.42
N VAL A 319 -11.56 -20.36 30.85
CA VAL A 319 -10.17 -20.34 30.40
C VAL A 319 -9.24 -20.51 31.59
N THR A 320 -8.31 -21.46 31.50
CA THR A 320 -7.24 -21.63 32.50
C THR A 320 -5.89 -21.26 31.91
N ALA A 321 -4.94 -20.83 32.76
CA ALA A 321 -3.60 -20.46 32.30
C ALA A 321 -2.90 -21.57 31.46
N PRO A 322 -3.01 -22.87 31.79
CA PRO A 322 -2.47 -23.96 30.96
C PRO A 322 -3.10 -24.12 29.56
N ASP A 323 -4.27 -23.51 29.31
CA ASP A 323 -4.91 -23.51 28.00
C ASP A 323 -4.29 -22.47 27.05
N LEU A 324 -3.41 -21.61 27.57
CA LEU A 324 -2.82 -20.50 26.84
C LEU A 324 -1.37 -20.81 26.48
N ILE A 325 -0.93 -20.30 25.33
CA ILE A 325 0.46 -20.32 24.87
C ILE A 325 0.87 -18.88 24.58
N ALA A 326 1.86 -18.36 25.30
CA ALA A 326 2.40 -17.03 25.02
C ALA A 326 3.09 -17.06 23.65
N PHE A 327 2.71 -16.17 22.73
CA PHE A 327 3.27 -16.15 21.37
C PHE A 327 3.85 -14.80 20.95
N GLY A 328 3.62 -13.75 21.73
CA GLY A 328 4.18 -12.44 21.48
C GLY A 328 3.89 -11.46 22.60
N SER A 329 4.29 -10.21 22.39
CA SER A 329 4.02 -9.11 23.31
C SER A 329 3.80 -7.82 22.55
N CYS A 330 3.09 -6.89 23.16
CA CYS A 330 3.00 -5.51 22.74
C CYS A 330 3.20 -4.57 23.94
N ASP A 331 3.28 -3.26 23.69
CA ASP A 331 3.40 -2.25 24.75
C ASP A 331 2.25 -2.32 25.77
N TYR A 332 1.11 -2.86 25.34
CA TYR A 332 -0.11 -2.96 26.11
C TYR A 332 -0.29 -4.30 26.84
N GLY A 333 0.59 -5.29 26.67
CA GLY A 333 0.45 -6.59 27.32
C GLY A 333 1.15 -7.76 26.64
N ASP A 334 0.98 -8.95 27.22
CA ASP A 334 1.47 -10.20 26.63
C ASP A 334 0.36 -10.88 25.84
N LEU A 335 0.70 -11.47 24.69
CA LEU A 335 -0.26 -12.08 23.78
C LEU A 335 -0.26 -13.60 23.92
N TYR A 336 -1.46 -14.16 23.96
CA TYR A 336 -1.72 -15.56 24.21
C TYR A 336 -2.60 -16.18 23.12
N LEU A 337 -2.21 -17.38 22.71
CA LEU A 337 -2.98 -18.23 21.82
C LEU A 337 -3.62 -19.34 22.64
N HIS A 338 -4.93 -19.48 22.55
CA HIS A 338 -5.63 -20.57 23.22
C HIS A 338 -5.41 -21.88 22.46
N ARG A 339 -4.80 -22.86 23.12
CA ARG A 339 -4.28 -24.09 22.48
C ARG A 339 -5.34 -24.97 21.84
N HIS A 340 -6.56 -24.99 22.38
CA HIS A 340 -7.65 -25.85 21.91
C HIS A 340 -8.54 -25.20 20.84
N ASN A 341 -8.97 -23.95 21.04
CA ASN A 341 -9.90 -23.27 20.14
C ASN A 341 -9.24 -22.26 19.18
N GLY A 342 -7.96 -21.93 19.38
CA GLY A 342 -7.19 -21.06 18.50
C GLY A 342 -7.37 -19.56 18.69
N SER A 343 -8.24 -19.12 19.60
CA SER A 343 -8.48 -17.70 19.86
C SER A 343 -7.24 -16.98 20.38
N VAL A 344 -7.11 -15.71 19.97
CA VAL A 344 -6.01 -14.84 20.35
C VAL A 344 -6.48 -13.88 21.44
N HIS A 345 -5.66 -13.75 22.48
CA HIS A 345 -5.94 -12.94 23.66
C HIS A 345 -4.75 -12.06 24.00
N ILE A 346 -5.01 -11.02 24.78
CA ILE A 346 -3.99 -10.21 25.43
C ILE A 346 -4.23 -10.19 26.94
N TRP A 347 -3.17 -10.39 27.71
CA TRP A 347 -3.15 -10.03 29.11
C TRP A 347 -2.83 -8.54 29.23
N SER A 348 -3.87 -7.73 29.35
CA SER A 348 -3.76 -6.28 29.25
C SER A 348 -3.06 -5.67 30.47
N ARG A 349 -2.19 -4.71 30.18
CA ARG A 349 -1.53 -3.80 31.13
C ARG A 349 -2.03 -2.36 30.98
N LEU A 350 -3.06 -2.14 30.16
CA LEU A 350 -3.73 -0.84 30.09
C LEU A 350 -4.44 -0.54 31.40
N ASP A 351 -4.38 0.72 31.82
CA ASP A 351 -5.11 1.19 32.99
C ASP A 351 -6.63 1.06 32.81
N GLY A 352 -7.36 1.02 33.93
CA GLY A 352 -8.82 0.98 33.93
C GLY A 352 -9.39 -0.44 33.95
N ALA A 353 -10.47 -0.66 33.22
CA ALA A 353 -11.29 -1.87 33.32
C ALA A 353 -10.63 -3.13 32.74
N THR A 354 -9.59 -2.98 31.92
CA THR A 354 -8.88 -4.11 31.29
C THR A 354 -7.58 -4.47 32.02
N ASN A 355 -7.15 -3.69 33.02
CA ASN A 355 -5.88 -3.91 33.71
C ASN A 355 -5.83 -5.29 34.35
N GLN A 356 -4.78 -6.06 34.05
CA GLN A 356 -4.56 -7.41 34.54
C GLN A 356 -5.75 -8.35 34.27
N THR A 357 -6.35 -8.21 33.10
CA THR A 357 -7.44 -9.06 32.62
C THR A 357 -7.08 -9.65 31.26
N LEU A 358 -7.48 -10.89 31.02
CA LEU A 358 -7.36 -11.53 29.72
C LEU A 358 -8.51 -11.07 28.82
N VAL A 359 -8.18 -10.38 27.73
CA VAL A 359 -9.13 -9.83 26.77
C VAL A 359 -8.98 -10.53 25.42
N PRO A 360 -10.08 -11.01 24.79
CA PRO A 360 -10.01 -11.59 23.46
C PRO A 360 -9.70 -10.51 22.42
N LEU A 361 -8.79 -10.79 21.49
CA LEU A 361 -8.43 -9.88 20.39
C LEU A 361 -8.84 -10.41 19.02
N ALA A 362 -8.88 -11.73 18.81
CA ALA A 362 -9.30 -12.29 17.54
C ALA A 362 -9.83 -13.73 17.72
N PRO A 363 -10.74 -14.18 16.84
CA PRO A 363 -11.25 -15.55 16.87
C PRO A 363 -10.18 -16.59 16.57
N ASP A 364 -9.17 -16.24 15.77
CA ASP A 364 -8.01 -17.09 15.46
C ASP A 364 -6.80 -16.27 14.99
N LEU A 365 -5.70 -16.96 14.65
CA LEU A 365 -4.48 -16.34 14.11
C LEU A 365 -4.66 -15.75 12.70
N ASP A 366 -5.60 -16.26 11.88
CA ASP A 366 -5.85 -15.70 10.54
C ASP A 366 -6.46 -14.31 10.68
N ALA A 367 -7.52 -14.18 11.47
CA ALA A 367 -8.15 -12.90 11.76
C ALA A 367 -7.16 -11.92 12.42
N PHE A 368 -6.40 -12.36 13.42
CA PHE A 368 -5.39 -11.51 14.06
C PHE A 368 -4.36 -10.99 13.05
N THR A 369 -3.79 -11.87 12.22
CA THR A 369 -2.75 -11.48 11.25
C THR A 369 -3.32 -10.61 10.14
N ARG A 370 -4.57 -10.86 9.73
CA ARG A 370 -5.29 -10.02 8.76
C ARG A 370 -5.56 -8.62 9.29
N THR A 371 -5.82 -8.45 10.58
CA THR A 371 -5.92 -7.11 11.19
C THR A 371 -4.58 -6.38 11.13
N LEU A 372 -3.48 -7.04 11.46
CA LEU A 372 -2.14 -6.45 11.37
C LEU A 372 -1.77 -6.08 9.92
N GLU A 373 -2.11 -6.94 8.96
CA GLU A 373 -1.92 -6.67 7.53
C GLU A 373 -2.81 -5.53 7.04
N ALA A 374 -4.07 -5.48 7.50
CA ALA A 374 -5.01 -4.43 7.11
C ALA A 374 -4.50 -3.06 7.55
N VAL A 375 -3.93 -2.94 8.75
CA VAL A 375 -3.30 -1.68 9.19
C VAL A 375 -2.20 -1.25 8.23
N TYR A 376 -1.30 -2.15 7.83
CA TYR A 376 -0.26 -1.84 6.84
C TYR A 376 -0.80 -1.49 5.46
N ARG A 377 -1.91 -2.12 5.06
CA ARG A 377 -2.54 -1.89 3.76
C ARG A 377 -3.27 -0.55 3.73
N TYR A 378 -3.92 -0.15 4.82
CA TYR A 378 -4.67 1.10 4.88
C TYR A 378 -3.82 2.31 5.27
N SER A 379 -2.66 2.12 5.90
CA SER A 379 -1.86 3.22 6.47
C SER A 379 -1.61 4.37 5.49
N ASN A 380 -1.18 4.06 4.26
CA ASN A 380 -0.93 5.10 3.25
C ASN A 380 -2.20 5.87 2.88
N ALA A 381 -3.33 5.17 2.69
CA ALA A 381 -4.58 5.83 2.31
C ALA A 381 -5.21 6.60 3.47
N CYS A 382 -5.01 6.18 4.71
CA CYS A 382 -5.45 6.95 5.88
C CYS A 382 -4.65 8.25 6.03
N TRP A 383 -3.33 8.20 5.87
CA TRP A 383 -2.48 9.38 6.04
C TRP A 383 -2.45 10.30 4.82
N HIS A 384 -2.60 9.70 3.64
CA HIS A 384 -2.52 10.35 2.36
C HIS A 384 -3.67 9.86 1.49
N PRO A 385 -4.94 10.18 1.85
CA PRO A 385 -6.07 9.87 0.98
C PRO A 385 -5.93 10.67 -0.32
N TYR A 386 -6.31 10.06 -1.44
CA TYR A 386 -6.64 10.86 -2.61
C TYR A 386 -7.86 11.72 -2.29
N PRO A 387 -8.03 12.89 -2.91
CA PRO A 387 -9.24 13.70 -2.68
C PRO A 387 -10.55 12.94 -2.92
N VAL A 388 -10.54 11.96 -3.84
CA VAL A 388 -11.70 11.10 -4.14
C VAL A 388 -12.00 10.06 -3.05
N GLU A 389 -11.05 9.79 -2.14
CA GLU A 389 -11.21 8.85 -1.03
C GLU A 389 -11.79 9.51 0.23
N GLY A 390 -11.98 10.84 0.20
CA GLY A 390 -12.39 11.63 1.34
C GLY A 390 -11.22 12.02 2.22
N ASP A 391 -11.48 12.21 3.50
CA ASP A 391 -10.44 12.48 4.49
C ASP A 391 -9.97 11.21 5.23
N GLN A 392 -9.11 11.38 6.22
CA GLN A 392 -8.62 10.27 7.03
C GLN A 392 -9.76 9.53 7.76
N GLU A 393 -10.80 10.25 8.22
CA GLU A 393 -11.92 9.64 8.94
C GLU A 393 -12.74 8.74 8.00
N ASP A 394 -12.95 9.17 6.76
CA ASP A 394 -13.65 8.39 5.73
C ASP A 394 -12.91 7.06 5.45
N VAL A 395 -11.59 7.13 5.20
CA VAL A 395 -10.79 5.92 4.93
C VAL A 395 -10.65 5.03 6.18
N ALA A 396 -10.51 5.62 7.37
CA ALA A 396 -10.48 4.90 8.64
C ALA A 396 -11.81 4.14 8.86
N GLN A 397 -12.95 4.72 8.49
CA GLN A 397 -14.23 4.04 8.59
C GLN A 397 -14.30 2.82 7.66
N LEU A 398 -13.78 2.92 6.42
CA LEU A 398 -13.68 1.77 5.51
C LEU A 398 -12.83 0.63 6.08
N PHE A 399 -11.71 0.98 6.74
CA PHE A 399 -10.85 0.04 7.45
C PHE A 399 -11.62 -0.65 8.60
N LEU A 400 -12.30 0.13 9.45
CA LEU A 400 -13.07 -0.40 10.58
C LEU A 400 -14.24 -1.29 10.13
N ASP A 401 -14.89 -0.94 9.01
CA ASP A 401 -15.95 -1.75 8.41
C ASP A 401 -15.38 -3.11 7.92
N GLU A 402 -14.21 -3.13 7.26
CA GLU A 402 -13.55 -4.37 6.86
C GLU A 402 -13.21 -5.23 8.09
N LEU A 403 -12.67 -4.62 9.15
CA LEU A 403 -12.33 -5.33 10.38
C LEU A 403 -13.58 -5.91 11.08
N ASN A 404 -14.67 -5.15 11.13
CA ASN A 404 -15.92 -5.64 11.71
C ASN A 404 -16.58 -6.74 10.86
N GLU A 405 -16.44 -6.71 9.52
CA GLU A 405 -16.83 -7.84 8.68
C GLU A 405 -15.97 -9.09 8.96
N LEU A 406 -14.68 -8.91 9.22
CA LEU A 406 -13.73 -9.99 9.52
C LEU A 406 -14.00 -10.65 10.88
N ALA A 407 -14.18 -9.86 11.94
CA ALA A 407 -14.47 -10.35 13.28
C ALA A 407 -15.52 -9.46 13.96
N PRO A 408 -16.83 -9.76 13.75
CA PRO A 408 -17.92 -8.92 14.24
C PRO A 408 -17.86 -8.66 15.74
N GLY A 409 -17.93 -7.39 16.13
CA GLY A 409 -17.98 -6.95 17.53
C GLY A 409 -16.62 -6.94 18.26
N VAL A 410 -15.54 -7.46 17.67
CA VAL A 410 -14.19 -7.40 18.26
C VAL A 410 -13.66 -5.96 18.32
N PHE A 411 -14.07 -5.13 17.37
CA PHE A 411 -13.62 -3.74 17.22
C PHE A 411 -14.64 -2.73 17.74
N ASP A 412 -15.69 -3.17 18.44
CA ASP A 412 -16.67 -2.24 19.04
C ASP A 412 -15.99 -1.42 20.14
N PRO A 413 -15.90 -0.08 20.01
CA PRO A 413 -15.20 0.78 20.95
C PRO A 413 -15.76 0.73 22.38
N ASN A 414 -16.99 0.23 22.56
CA ASN A 414 -17.62 0.07 23.87
C ASN A 414 -17.24 -1.24 24.58
N THR A 415 -16.40 -2.07 23.96
CA THR A 415 -15.93 -3.35 24.51
C THR A 415 -14.46 -3.29 24.92
N PRO A 416 -14.01 -4.14 25.87
CA PRO A 416 -12.59 -4.28 26.19
C PRO A 416 -11.71 -4.55 24.98
N SER A 417 -12.17 -5.41 24.06
CA SER A 417 -11.47 -5.77 22.82
C SER A 417 -11.29 -4.57 21.91
N GLY A 418 -12.37 -3.82 21.65
CA GLY A 418 -12.31 -2.63 20.81
C GLY A 418 -11.49 -1.51 21.42
N THR A 419 -11.51 -1.36 22.75
CA THR A 419 -10.60 -0.43 23.45
C THR A 419 -9.14 -0.79 23.16
N ILE A 420 -8.74 -2.06 23.32
CA ILE A 420 -7.34 -2.45 23.07
C ILE A 420 -6.96 -2.27 21.60
N TRP A 421 -7.85 -2.65 20.68
CA TRP A 421 -7.59 -2.47 19.27
C TRP A 421 -7.47 -1.00 18.88
N SER A 422 -8.26 -0.10 19.45
CA SER A 422 -8.14 1.33 19.16
C SER A 422 -6.76 1.87 19.49
N TRP A 423 -6.15 1.44 20.60
CA TRP A 423 -4.75 1.78 20.92
C TRP A 423 -3.74 1.21 19.93
N LEU A 424 -4.00 0.03 19.36
CA LEU A 424 -3.10 -0.61 18.40
C LEU A 424 -3.15 0.07 17.02
N TYR A 425 -4.34 0.38 16.50
CA TYR A 425 -4.48 0.99 15.17
C TYR A 425 -4.56 2.53 15.18
N ALA A 426 -4.54 3.18 16.36
CA ALA A 426 -4.66 4.65 16.48
C ALA A 426 -3.70 5.41 15.56
N GLY A 427 -2.52 4.83 15.31
CA GLY A 427 -1.54 5.37 14.37
C GLY A 427 -2.09 5.68 12.98
N ILE A 428 -3.10 4.95 12.48
CA ILE A 428 -3.71 5.20 11.17
C ILE A 428 -5.11 5.80 11.25
N THR A 429 -5.82 5.70 12.39
CA THR A 429 -7.20 6.21 12.50
C THR A 429 -7.32 7.55 13.21
N GLU A 430 -6.39 7.89 14.09
CA GLU A 430 -6.47 9.09 14.95
C GLU A 430 -5.23 9.99 14.85
N LEU A 431 -4.08 9.40 14.52
CA LEU A 431 -2.81 10.11 14.45
C LEU A 431 -2.39 10.34 12.99
N GLY A 432 -1.63 11.41 12.76
CA GLY A 432 -0.94 11.62 11.49
C GLY A 432 0.31 10.75 11.36
N VAL A 433 1.00 10.90 10.22
CA VAL A 433 2.24 10.19 9.86
C VAL A 433 3.36 10.36 10.90
N ASP A 434 3.36 11.46 11.66
CA ASP A 434 4.37 11.74 12.69
C ASP A 434 3.92 11.33 14.10
N GLY A 435 2.71 10.77 14.23
CA GLY A 435 2.15 10.33 15.50
C GLY A 435 1.54 11.45 16.37
N PHE A 436 1.21 12.60 15.79
CA PHE A 436 0.57 13.74 16.46
C PHE A 436 -0.70 14.21 15.75
#